data_AF-A0A850JJN9-F1
#
_entry.id   AF-A0A850JJN9-F1
#
_cell.length_a   1.000
_cell.length_b   1.000
_cell.length_c   1.000
_cell.angle_alpha   90.00
_cell.angle_beta   90.00
_cell.angle_gamma   90.00
#
_symmetry.space_group_name_H-M   'P 1'
#
loop_
_entity.id
_entity.type
_entity.pdbx_description
1 polymer ?
#
loop_
_entity_poly.entity_id
_entity_poly.type
_entity_poly.pdbx_seq_one_letter_code
_entity_poly.pdbx_strand_id
1 'polypeptide(L)' 'MGKITEKDIIDSIADACQYISFYHPEDFVKGMVEAYEKEESEAAKNA' A
#
# COMPACT_ATOMS: atom_id res chain seq x y z
N MET A 1 -17.45 24.28 -7.12
CA MET A 1 -16.56 23.27 -6.52
C MET A 1 -16.63 23.41 -5.01
N GLY A 2 -16.87 22.31 -4.29
CA GLY A 2 -16.85 22.28 -2.83
C GLY A 2 -15.41 22.41 -2.29
N LYS A 3 -15.27 22.83 -1.04
CA LYS A 3 -13.98 22.90 -0.36
C LYS A 3 -13.55 21.47 -0.01
N ILE A 4 -12.34 21.07 -0.40
CA ILE A 4 -11.78 19.77 -0.01
C ILE A 4 -11.44 19.82 1.48
N THR A 5 -11.89 18.82 2.20
CA THR A 5 -11.67 18.65 3.64
C THR A 5 -10.59 17.61 3.90
N GLU A 6 -10.07 17.56 5.12
CA GLU A 6 -9.16 16.50 5.55
C GLU A 6 -9.77 15.12 5.40
N LYS A 7 -11.08 14.99 5.70
CA LYS A 7 -11.81 13.72 5.55
C LYS A 7 -11.79 13.21 4.10
N ASP A 8 -11.98 14.11 3.13
CA ASP A 8 -11.98 13.72 1.71
C ASP A 8 -10.61 13.14 1.28
N ILE A 9 -9.52 13.68 1.84
CA ILE A 9 -8.16 13.18 1.58
C ILE A 9 -7.95 11.83 2.26
N ILE A 10 -8.36 11.69 3.52
CA ILE A 10 -8.23 10.42 4.25
C ILE A 10 -9.00 9.31 3.52
N ASP A 11 -10.26 9.55 3.17
CA ASP A 11 -11.11 8.58 2.50
C ASP A 11 -10.51 8.22 1.11
N SER A 12 -10.03 9.21 0.35
CA SER A 12 -9.38 8.96 -0.95
C SER A 12 -8.11 8.13 -0.85
N ILE A 13 -7.27 8.36 0.17
CA ILE A 13 -6.04 7.58 0.37
C ILE A 13 -6.40 6.16 0.82
N ALA A 14 -7.37 6.01 1.73
CA ALA A 14 -7.83 4.71 2.20
C ALA A 14 -8.36 3.85 1.04
N ASP A 15 -9.19 4.42 0.16
CA ASP A 15 -9.72 3.73 -1.02
C ASP A 15 -8.61 3.31 -1.99
N ALA A 16 -7.62 4.18 -2.22
CA ALA A 16 -6.49 3.87 -3.08
C ALA A 16 -5.63 2.72 -2.51
N CYS A 17 -5.33 2.77 -1.21
CA CYS A 17 -4.61 1.69 -0.53
C CYS A 17 -5.38 0.38 -0.59
N GLN A 18 -6.70 0.41 -0.39
CA GLN A 18 -7.55 -0.77 -0.47
C GLN A 18 -7.55 -1.38 -1.88
N TYR A 19 -7.60 -0.54 -2.92
CA TYR A 19 -7.52 -1.00 -4.31
C TYR A 19 -6.17 -1.67 -4.61
N ILE A 20 -5.06 -1.01 -4.25
CA ILE A 20 -3.71 -1.55 -4.44
C ILE A 20 -3.56 -2.90 -3.72
N SER A 21 -4.01 -2.98 -2.46
CA SER A 21 -3.96 -4.21 -1.68
C SER A 21 -4.88 -5.32 -2.20
N PHE A 22 -5.96 -5.01 -2.90
CA PHE A 22 -6.84 -6.05 -3.46
C PHE A 22 -6.29 -6.56 -4.79
N TYR A 23 -5.92 -5.64 -5.69
CA TYR A 23 -5.54 -5.99 -7.06
C TYR A 23 -4.06 -6.27 -7.25
N HIS A 24 -3.21 -5.92 -6.27
CA HIS A 24 -1.77 -6.18 -6.28
C HIS A 24 -1.12 -5.82 -7.63
N PRO A 25 -1.11 -4.54 -8.01
CA PRO A 25 -0.50 -4.12 -9.26
C PRO A 25 0.97 -4.54 -9.33
N GLU A 26 1.51 -4.67 -10.54
CA GLU A 26 2.82 -5.27 -10.78
C GLU A 26 3.95 -4.55 -10.01
N ASP A 27 3.86 -3.23 -9.87
CA ASP A 27 4.78 -2.41 -9.09
C ASP A 27 4.73 -2.71 -7.59
N PHE A 28 3.53 -2.91 -7.02
CA PHE A 28 3.37 -3.36 -5.64
C PHE A 28 4.09 -4.69 -5.41
N VAL A 29 3.85 -5.68 -6.27
CA VAL A 29 4.47 -7.01 -6.14
C VAL A 29 5.99 -6.93 -6.25
N LYS A 30 6.50 -6.17 -7.23
CA LYS A 30 7.96 -5.95 -7.37
C LYS A 30 8.56 -5.33 -6.13
N GLY A 31 7.93 -4.28 -5.59
CA GLY A 31 8.37 -3.64 -4.35
C GLY A 31 8.39 -4.60 -3.16
N MET A 32 7.36 -5.43 -3.03
CA MET A 32 7.29 -6.45 -1.97
C MET A 32 8.39 -7.50 -2.11
N VAL A 33 8.70 -7.97 -3.33
CA VAL A 33 9.80 -8.92 -3.57
C VAL A 33 11.15 -8.29 -3.22
N GLU A 34 11.41 -7.07 -3.67
CA GLU A 34 12.66 -6.36 -3.34
C GLU A 34 12.82 -6.14 -1.83
N ALA A 35 11.73 -5.87 -1.12
CA ALA A 35 11.73 -5.74 0.34
C ALA A 35 12.01 -7.09 1.01
N TYR A 36 11.35 -8.16 0.56
CA TYR A 36 11.54 -9.52 1.07
C TYR A 36 12.99 -10.00 0.92
N GLU A 37 13.63 -9.72 -0.22
CA GLU A 37 15.02 -10.11 -0.47
C GLU A 37 16.02 -9.39 0.45
N LYS A 38 15.72 -8.14 0.83
CA LYS A 38 16.57 -7.31 1.69
C LYS A 38 16.30 -7.50 3.18
N GLU A 39 15.12 -8.00 3.54
CA GLU A 39 14.75 -8.22 4.93
C GLU A 39 15.62 -9.31 5.57
N GLU A 40 16.01 -9.12 6.83
CA GLU A 40 16.84 -10.06 7.59
C GLU A 40 16.03 -10.77 8.69
N SER A 41 14.96 -10.13 9.18
CA SER A 41 14.08 -10.68 10.20
C SER A 41 13.12 -11.70 9.60
N GLU A 42 13.25 -12.95 10.02
CA GLU A 42 12.31 -14.02 9.65
C GLU A 42 10.86 -13.68 10.04
N ALA A 43 10.65 -12.99 11.16
CA ALA A 43 9.31 -12.58 11.57
C ALA A 43 8.72 -11.52 10.61
N ALA A 44 9.54 -10.59 10.10
CA ALA A 44 9.10 -9.57 9.17
C ALA A 44 8.84 -10.11 7.77
N LYS A 45 9.63 -11.09 7.31
CA LYS A 45 9.40 -11.81 6.04
C LYS A 45 8.07 -12.57 5.98
N ASN A 46 7.60 -13.04 7.14
CA ASN A 46 6.40 -13.86 7.27
C ASN A 46 5.17 -13.05 7.72
N ALA A 47 5.27 -11.72 7.82
CA ALA A 47 4.15 -10.83 8.14
C ALA A 47 3.27 -10.59 6.90
#